data_AF-A0AAE5P044-F1
#
_entry.id   AF-A0AAE5P044-F1
#
_cell.length_a   1.000
_cell.length_b   1.000
_cell.length_c   1.000
_cell.angle_alpha   90.00
_cell.angle_beta   90.00
_cell.angle_gamma   90.00
#
_symmetry.space_group_name_H-M   'P 1'
#
loop_
_entity.id
_entity.type
_entity.pdbx_description
1 polymer ?
#
loop_
_entity_poly.entity_id
_entity_poly.type
_entity_poly.pdbx_seq_one_letter_code
_entity_poly.pdbx_strand_id
1 'polypeptide(L)'
;NPTQKPLTDQEDLLKRTELNNETTQEVKNLSPLEQANAEKLAKLESEQLQSEQEFLKTKEQENKRKEALKKKLEHERGNAGNIESQTKIEVGEDIPTEIQTQIPKSRVRLNEREIYDLDYAIVKAKDLKPSFTTGGTQKRTDMNEEQIKSIAENFDPKKIFGSGGFEDLPIILHDGQVIAGNHRIQGMLNFTPKSRYIYNKAIKEYYQIDLKPDELLVRVPHNRLNNTEINNLAAGSNQGRFNSESDHAIAVLSHYEAKLKELDQKLDADSIYSLKNIVAKNLNFDKATHPNVGDSNLALLMFNMPRTKTQGIELLNRWQKVFSNDIKSYEKVKKMFVDNAGSFHNLIHDMNFPNVSLNAYLSDIMDRSFANLKNYQSTSESLKDLSEKFYKTSSLEMFEKSEQSTSDISEILGGAIARFARFDDPSKALFEALKSDNIKKGLKEFKIADVTKDMFDPKSKEFKDIDIYDFAHYLLMVNREPNENNPTLKRLIEAVKDMQKESEKGIKKPKLETPSEWGENYSKLLETKKGFVENLNKPNPTTKKLNKD
;
A
#
# COMPACT_ATOMS: atom_id res chain seq x y z
N ASN A 1 -10.31 -36.86 -24.89
CA ASN A 1 -11.72 -37.26 -24.70
C ASN A 1 -12.54 -36.10 -24.18
N PRO A 2 -13.27 -35.39 -25.04
CA PRO A 2 -14.25 -34.41 -24.61
C PRO A 2 -15.57 -35.15 -24.33
N THR A 3 -15.98 -35.22 -23.07
CA THR A 3 -17.31 -35.76 -22.73
C THR A 3 -18.26 -34.57 -22.59
N GLN A 4 -19.13 -34.41 -23.59
CA GLN A 4 -20.23 -33.45 -23.62
C GLN A 4 -21.20 -33.73 -22.46
N LYS A 5 -21.52 -32.69 -21.68
CA LYS A 5 -22.75 -32.65 -20.87
C LYS A 5 -23.93 -32.34 -21.80
N PRO A 6 -25.02 -33.11 -21.80
CA PRO A 6 -26.23 -32.69 -22.49
C PRO A 6 -26.94 -31.60 -21.67
N LEU A 7 -27.35 -30.52 -22.36
CA LEU A 7 -28.40 -29.61 -21.90
C LEU A 7 -29.73 -30.37 -21.93
N THR A 8 -30.19 -30.87 -20.79
CA THR A 8 -31.55 -31.37 -20.62
C THR A 8 -31.98 -31.18 -19.17
N ASP A 9 -32.26 -29.94 -18.77
CA ASP A 9 -32.89 -29.67 -17.46
C ASP A 9 -34.00 -28.58 -17.53
N GLN A 10 -34.44 -28.19 -18.74
CA GLN A 10 -35.57 -27.26 -18.90
C GLN A 10 -36.82 -27.85 -19.58
N GLU A 11 -36.72 -28.97 -20.30
CA GLU A 11 -37.91 -29.67 -20.84
C GLU A 11 -38.55 -30.66 -19.85
N ASP A 12 -37.81 -31.17 -18.86
CA ASP A 12 -38.35 -32.15 -17.89
C ASP A 12 -39.24 -31.51 -16.82
N LEU A 13 -39.08 -30.21 -16.57
CA LEU A 13 -39.94 -29.46 -15.64
C LEU A 13 -41.31 -29.13 -16.23
N LEU A 14 -41.42 -29.01 -17.57
CA LEU A 14 -42.68 -28.69 -18.25
C LEU A 14 -43.58 -29.92 -18.42
N LYS A 15 -43.00 -31.12 -18.59
CA LYS A 15 -43.77 -32.37 -18.73
C LYS A 15 -44.44 -32.86 -17.45
N ARG A 16 -44.03 -32.35 -16.27
CA ARG A 16 -44.70 -32.66 -14.99
C ARG A 16 -46.00 -31.90 -14.76
N THR A 17 -46.23 -30.81 -15.49
CA THR A 17 -47.45 -29.99 -15.35
C THR A 17 -48.60 -30.46 -16.24
N GLU A 18 -48.34 -31.22 -17.31
CA GLU A 18 -49.38 -31.65 -18.26
C GLU A 18 -49.91 -33.07 -18.03
N LEU A 19 -49.28 -33.87 -17.15
CA LEU A 19 -49.72 -35.24 -16.84
C LEU A 19 -50.57 -35.34 -15.55
N ASN A 20 -51.37 -34.31 -15.24
CA ASN A 20 -52.23 -34.28 -14.06
C ASN A 20 -53.74 -34.21 -14.36
N ASN A 21 -54.13 -34.25 -15.64
CA ASN A 21 -55.53 -34.39 -16.02
C ASN A 21 -55.73 -35.71 -16.77
N GLU A 22 -56.62 -36.54 -16.24
CA GLU A 22 -57.10 -37.82 -16.76
C GLU A 22 -56.28 -39.08 -16.41
N THR A 23 -56.46 -39.59 -15.19
CA THR A 23 -56.81 -41.02 -14.97
C THR A 23 -57.19 -41.25 -13.51
N THR A 24 -58.47 -41.50 -13.25
CA THR A 24 -58.97 -42.01 -11.97
C THR A 24 -58.88 -43.53 -12.02
N GLN A 25 -57.86 -44.15 -11.39
CA GLN A 25 -57.93 -45.50 -10.82
C GLN A 25 -56.67 -45.88 -10.01
N GLU A 26 -56.93 -46.46 -8.83
CA GLU A 26 -56.02 -47.09 -7.86
C GLU A 26 -55.10 -46.17 -7.02
N VAL A 27 -55.69 -45.56 -6.00
CA VAL A 27 -54.96 -45.18 -4.78
C VAL A 27 -54.45 -46.48 -4.13
N LYS A 28 -53.20 -46.83 -4.41
CA LYS A 28 -52.44 -47.77 -3.59
C LYS A 28 -52.30 -47.12 -2.22
N ASN A 29 -53.17 -47.48 -1.28
CA ASN A 29 -53.14 -46.99 0.09
C ASN A 29 -51.81 -47.41 0.73
N LEU A 30 -50.81 -46.54 0.65
CA LEU A 30 -49.55 -46.68 1.38
C LEU A 30 -49.90 -46.85 2.86
N SER A 31 -49.25 -47.80 3.52
CA SER A 31 -49.44 -47.97 4.96
C SER A 31 -49.07 -46.67 5.69
N PRO A 32 -49.66 -46.38 6.87
CA PRO A 32 -49.33 -45.18 7.64
C PRO A 32 -47.82 -44.99 7.88
N LEU A 33 -47.06 -46.10 7.92
CA LEU A 33 -45.61 -46.09 8.05
C LEU A 33 -44.89 -45.64 6.76
N GLU A 34 -45.37 -46.06 5.59
CA GLU A 34 -44.82 -45.64 4.30
C GLU A 34 -45.13 -44.17 4.00
N GLN A 35 -46.32 -43.70 4.38
CA GLN A 35 -46.69 -42.28 4.26
C GLN A 35 -45.85 -41.39 5.20
N ALA A 36 -45.65 -41.81 6.45
CA ALA A 36 -44.77 -41.11 7.39
C ALA A 36 -43.30 -41.09 6.92
N ASN A 37 -42.83 -42.17 6.29
CA ASN A 37 -41.48 -42.22 5.71
C ASN A 37 -41.34 -41.28 4.49
N ALA A 38 -42.37 -41.21 3.63
CA ALA A 38 -42.39 -40.30 2.49
C ALA A 38 -42.44 -38.82 2.93
N GLU A 39 -43.25 -38.49 3.94
CA GLU A 39 -43.32 -37.14 4.51
C GLU A 39 -41.99 -36.73 5.19
N LYS A 40 -41.36 -37.66 5.91
CA LYS A 40 -40.04 -37.42 6.52
C LYS A 40 -38.95 -37.19 5.47
N LEU A 41 -38.98 -37.93 4.36
CA LEU A 41 -38.03 -37.78 3.26
C LEU A 41 -38.23 -36.43 2.54
N ALA A 42 -39.48 -36.07 2.24
CA ALA A 42 -39.81 -34.79 1.63
C ALA A 42 -39.44 -33.59 2.52
N LYS A 43 -39.60 -33.71 3.85
CA LYS A 43 -39.16 -32.69 4.80
C LYS A 43 -37.63 -32.53 4.81
N LEU A 44 -36.89 -33.64 4.81
CA LEU A 44 -35.42 -33.62 4.74
C LEU A 44 -34.91 -33.02 3.43
N GLU A 45 -35.52 -33.35 2.30
CA GLU A 45 -35.18 -32.76 0.98
C GLU A 45 -35.49 -31.26 0.96
N SER A 46 -36.62 -30.82 1.52
CA SER A 46 -36.96 -29.40 1.64
C SER A 46 -35.98 -28.64 2.53
N GLU A 47 -35.56 -29.21 3.66
CA GLU A 47 -34.56 -28.62 4.57
C GLU A 47 -33.17 -28.53 3.89
N GLN A 48 -32.78 -29.55 3.12
CA GLN A 48 -31.55 -29.53 2.32
C GLN A 48 -31.59 -28.45 1.22
N LEU A 49 -32.69 -28.36 0.47
CA LEU A 49 -32.88 -27.33 -0.56
C LEU A 49 -32.86 -25.91 0.03
N GLN A 50 -33.49 -25.69 1.19
CA GLN A 50 -33.44 -24.41 1.89
C GLN A 50 -32.02 -24.07 2.34
N SER A 51 -31.31 -25.04 2.92
CA SER A 51 -29.91 -24.86 3.35
C SER A 51 -28.98 -24.57 2.17
N GLU A 52 -29.17 -25.26 1.04
CA GLU A 52 -28.39 -25.01 -0.18
C GLU A 52 -28.67 -23.63 -0.77
N GLN A 53 -29.94 -23.21 -0.83
CA GLN A 53 -30.30 -21.86 -1.27
C GLN A 53 -29.74 -20.78 -0.35
N GLU A 54 -29.78 -20.98 0.97
CA GLU A 54 -29.22 -20.05 1.95
C GLU A 54 -27.69 -19.98 1.85
N PHE A 55 -27.03 -21.12 1.64
CA PHE A 55 -25.59 -21.19 1.38
C PHE A 55 -25.22 -20.45 0.09
N LEU A 56 -25.95 -20.66 -1.01
CA LEU A 56 -25.71 -19.96 -2.28
C LEU A 56 -25.91 -18.46 -2.15
N LYS A 57 -26.98 -18.01 -1.48
CA LYS A 57 -27.22 -16.58 -1.18
C LYS A 57 -26.09 -15.98 -0.35
N THR A 58 -25.63 -16.69 0.68
CA THR A 58 -24.53 -16.24 1.55
C THR A 58 -23.22 -16.13 0.76
N LYS A 59 -22.92 -17.13 -0.08
CA LYS A 59 -21.74 -17.14 -0.95
C LYS A 59 -21.76 -16.01 -1.99
N GLU A 60 -22.93 -15.74 -2.59
CA GLU A 60 -23.09 -14.63 -3.53
C GLU A 60 -22.90 -13.26 -2.84
N GLN A 61 -23.47 -13.08 -1.64
CA GLN A 61 -23.25 -11.88 -0.85
C GLN A 61 -21.78 -11.70 -0.43
N GLU A 62 -21.11 -12.79 -0.05
CA GLU A 62 -19.68 -12.77 0.28
C GLU A 62 -18.83 -12.33 -0.93
N ASN A 63 -19.11 -12.87 -2.12
CA ASN A 63 -18.41 -12.48 -3.34
C ASN A 63 -18.62 -11.00 -3.68
N LYS A 64 -19.85 -10.50 -3.60
CA LYS A 64 -20.15 -9.07 -3.81
C LYS A 64 -19.41 -8.19 -2.81
N ARG A 65 -19.29 -8.62 -1.54
CA ARG A 65 -18.53 -7.91 -0.51
C ARG A 65 -17.04 -7.87 -0.83
N LYS A 66 -16.44 -8.98 -1.28
CA LYS A 66 -15.03 -9.05 -1.68
C LYS A 66 -14.73 -8.14 -2.86
N GLU A 67 -15.59 -8.13 -3.89
CA GLU A 67 -15.43 -7.25 -5.05
C GLU A 67 -15.54 -5.77 -4.68
N ALA A 68 -16.50 -5.40 -3.82
CA ALA A 68 -16.66 -4.04 -3.33
C ALA A 68 -15.43 -3.59 -2.51
N LEU A 69 -14.93 -4.44 -1.62
CA LEU A 69 -13.71 -4.17 -0.85
C LEU A 69 -12.51 -3.98 -1.77
N LYS A 70 -12.32 -4.85 -2.76
CA LYS A 70 -11.23 -4.74 -3.73
C LYS A 70 -11.26 -3.41 -4.48
N LYS A 71 -12.43 -3.01 -5.01
CA LYS A 71 -12.60 -1.71 -5.68
C LYS A 71 -12.32 -0.53 -4.75
N LYS A 72 -12.75 -0.61 -3.49
CA LYS A 72 -12.46 0.40 -2.46
C LYS A 72 -10.96 0.54 -2.25
N LEU A 73 -10.26 -0.58 -2.02
CA LEU A 73 -8.82 -0.59 -1.77
C LEU A 73 -8.04 -0.11 -3.00
N GLU A 74 -8.46 -0.48 -4.21
CA GLU A 74 -7.87 0.04 -5.45
C GLU A 74 -8.03 1.55 -5.59
N HIS A 75 -9.21 2.09 -5.26
CA HIS A 75 -9.47 3.53 -5.27
C HIS A 75 -8.63 4.27 -4.22
N GLU A 76 -8.61 3.78 -2.97
CA GLU A 76 -7.82 4.38 -1.90
C GLU A 76 -6.30 4.30 -2.19
N ARG A 77 -5.83 3.20 -2.78
CA ARG A 77 -4.42 3.05 -3.22
C ARG A 77 -4.09 3.96 -4.41
N GLY A 78 -5.02 4.15 -5.34
CA GLY A 78 -4.87 5.09 -6.46
C GLY A 78 -4.73 6.54 -5.98
N ASN A 79 -5.46 6.89 -4.91
CA ASN A 79 -5.38 8.21 -4.27
C ASN A 79 -4.14 8.37 -3.37
N ALA A 80 -3.60 7.27 -2.85
CA ALA A 80 -2.43 7.26 -1.98
C ALA A 80 -1.11 7.58 -2.70
N GLY A 81 -1.07 7.56 -4.04
CA GLY A 81 0.16 7.76 -4.82
C GLY A 81 0.83 6.46 -5.28
N ASN A 82 1.52 6.54 -6.41
CA ASN A 82 2.25 5.43 -7.00
C ASN A 82 3.43 5.01 -6.11
N ILE A 83 3.72 3.70 -6.03
CA ILE A 83 4.97 3.21 -5.41
C ILE A 83 6.14 3.79 -6.22
N GLU A 84 7.31 4.04 -5.61
CA GLU A 84 8.52 4.35 -6.41
C GLU A 84 8.86 3.26 -7.44
N SER A 85 8.33 2.04 -7.27
CA SER A 85 8.35 0.94 -8.25
C SER A 85 7.41 1.13 -9.44
N GLN A 86 6.51 2.10 -9.36
CA GLN A 86 5.55 2.52 -10.37
C GLN A 86 5.88 3.91 -10.94
N THR A 87 6.96 4.57 -10.47
CA THR A 87 7.47 5.77 -11.13
C THR A 87 7.80 5.42 -12.57
N LYS A 88 7.16 6.12 -13.52
CA LYS A 88 7.41 5.89 -14.95
C LYS A 88 8.85 6.28 -15.23
N ILE A 89 9.66 5.30 -15.62
CA ILE A 89 11.01 5.55 -16.12
C ILE A 89 10.85 5.76 -17.62
N GLU A 90 11.24 6.94 -18.09
CA GLU A 90 11.33 7.21 -19.52
C GLU A 90 12.62 6.60 -20.02
N VAL A 91 12.50 5.46 -20.71
CA VAL A 91 13.62 4.81 -21.40
C VAL A 91 13.76 5.45 -22.78
N GLY A 92 14.93 5.98 -23.07
CA GLY A 92 15.26 6.62 -24.34
C GLY A 92 15.60 5.63 -25.44
N GLU A 93 16.18 6.15 -26.51
CA GLU A 93 16.70 5.34 -27.62
C GLU A 93 17.95 4.55 -27.21
N ASP A 94 18.14 3.41 -27.87
CA ASP A 94 19.26 2.53 -27.60
C ASP A 94 20.60 3.16 -27.95
N ILE A 95 21.57 2.97 -27.07
CA ILE A 95 22.97 3.31 -27.35
C ILE A 95 23.64 2.17 -28.14
N PRO A 96 24.66 2.48 -28.96
CA PRO A 96 25.48 1.46 -29.58
C PRO A 96 26.13 0.55 -28.53
N THR A 97 25.89 -0.76 -28.62
CA THR A 97 26.41 -1.76 -27.68
C THR A 97 26.98 -2.95 -28.44
N GLU A 98 28.14 -3.45 -27.99
CA GLU A 98 28.73 -4.68 -28.52
C GLU A 98 28.60 -5.81 -27.48
N ILE A 99 27.59 -6.66 -27.68
CA ILE A 99 27.28 -7.78 -26.78
C ILE A 99 28.31 -8.89 -26.92
N GLN A 100 28.90 -9.30 -25.79
CA GLN A 100 29.93 -10.32 -25.71
C GLN A 100 29.31 -11.70 -25.51
N THR A 101 28.76 -12.26 -26.59
CA THR A 101 28.02 -13.54 -26.58
C THR A 101 28.84 -14.76 -26.14
N GLN A 102 30.17 -14.69 -26.24
CA GLN A 102 31.10 -15.72 -25.80
C GLN A 102 31.28 -15.78 -24.28
N ILE A 103 30.88 -14.73 -23.55
CA ILE A 103 30.95 -14.67 -22.09
C ILE A 103 29.62 -15.17 -21.53
N PRO A 104 29.61 -16.15 -20.60
CA PRO A 104 28.38 -16.59 -19.96
C PRO A 104 27.65 -15.42 -19.30
N LYS A 105 26.32 -15.39 -19.44
CA LYS A 105 25.48 -14.33 -18.86
C LYS A 105 25.67 -14.26 -17.35
N SER A 106 25.78 -13.03 -16.86
CA SER A 106 25.71 -12.75 -15.44
C SER A 106 24.25 -12.84 -14.98
N ARG A 107 24.02 -13.01 -13.69
CA ARG A 107 22.67 -13.03 -13.11
C ARG A 107 22.58 -12.16 -11.89
N VAL A 108 21.44 -11.49 -11.76
CA VAL A 108 21.04 -10.80 -10.54
C VAL A 108 19.73 -11.40 -10.06
N ARG A 109 19.68 -11.68 -8.77
CA ARG A 109 18.53 -12.26 -8.10
C ARG A 109 17.99 -11.25 -7.10
N LEU A 110 16.74 -10.81 -7.28
CA LEU A 110 16.01 -10.04 -6.28
C LEU A 110 15.30 -10.97 -5.29
N ASN A 111 14.77 -12.07 -5.81
CA ASN A 111 14.17 -13.21 -5.11
C ASN A 111 14.21 -14.43 -6.06
N GLU A 112 13.70 -15.59 -5.65
CA GLU A 112 13.78 -16.80 -6.48
C GLU A 112 12.93 -16.77 -7.76
N ARG A 113 12.00 -15.82 -7.93
CA ARG A 113 11.18 -15.66 -9.15
C ARG A 113 11.71 -14.57 -10.09
N GLU A 114 12.28 -13.52 -9.52
CA GLU A 114 12.84 -12.38 -10.22
C GLU A 114 14.36 -12.55 -10.37
N ILE A 115 14.72 -13.41 -11.31
CA ILE A 115 16.10 -13.65 -11.74
C ILE A 115 16.28 -13.00 -13.10
N TYR A 116 17.18 -12.02 -13.17
CA TYR A 116 17.47 -11.28 -14.38
C TYR A 116 18.82 -11.74 -14.94
N ASP A 117 18.76 -12.34 -16.14
CA ASP A 117 19.96 -12.60 -16.93
C ASP A 117 20.48 -11.29 -17.54
N LEU A 118 21.79 -11.09 -17.46
CA LEU A 118 22.48 -9.89 -17.94
C LEU A 118 23.61 -10.29 -18.90
N ASP A 119 23.62 -9.68 -20.08
CA ASP A 119 24.68 -9.82 -21.05
C ASP A 119 25.83 -8.85 -20.72
N TYR A 120 27.08 -9.29 -20.91
CA TYR A 120 28.22 -8.38 -20.89
C TYR A 120 28.28 -7.60 -22.21
N ALA A 121 28.44 -6.28 -22.12
CA ALA A 121 28.42 -5.39 -23.27
C ALA A 121 29.56 -4.37 -23.21
N ILE A 122 30.21 -4.12 -24.35
CA ILE A 122 31.13 -3.01 -24.50
C ILE A 122 30.34 -1.79 -24.96
N VAL A 123 30.49 -0.67 -24.27
CA VAL A 123 29.82 0.60 -24.55
C VAL A 123 30.81 1.74 -24.49
N LYS A 124 30.50 2.86 -25.17
CA LYS A 124 31.32 4.07 -25.04
C LYS A 124 31.02 4.80 -23.75
N ALA A 125 32.08 5.30 -23.10
CA ALA A 125 32.02 6.04 -21.85
C ALA A 125 31.03 7.22 -21.91
N LYS A 126 31.01 7.96 -23.04
CA LYS A 126 30.13 9.12 -23.24
C LYS A 126 28.63 8.79 -23.32
N ASP A 127 28.28 7.53 -23.58
CA ASP A 127 26.89 7.11 -23.79
C ASP A 127 26.25 6.63 -22.47
N LEU A 128 27.06 6.47 -21.41
CA LEU A 128 26.61 6.11 -20.07
C LEU A 128 26.04 7.33 -19.33
N LYS A 129 24.89 7.12 -18.67
CA LYS A 129 24.12 8.16 -17.99
C LYS A 129 23.93 7.79 -16.51
N PRO A 130 24.97 7.92 -15.67
CA PRO A 130 24.80 7.79 -14.22
C PRO A 130 23.91 8.90 -13.69
N SER A 131 23.05 8.59 -12.73
CA SER A 131 22.15 9.56 -12.07
C SER A 131 22.38 9.57 -10.56
N PHE A 132 22.35 10.78 -9.99
CA PHE A 132 22.49 11.04 -8.55
C PHE A 132 21.32 11.84 -7.95
N THR A 133 20.33 12.19 -8.77
CA THR A 133 19.10 12.86 -8.34
C THR A 133 17.98 11.83 -8.23
N THR A 134 17.09 11.99 -7.24
CA THR A 134 15.93 11.11 -7.07
C THR A 134 15.00 11.22 -8.28
N GLY A 135 14.70 10.09 -8.91
CA GLY A 135 13.90 10.00 -10.14
C GLY A 135 14.52 9.05 -11.17
N GLY A 136 13.69 8.43 -12.01
CA GLY A 136 14.14 7.44 -12.99
C GLY A 136 14.71 6.18 -12.33
N THR A 137 15.91 5.77 -12.76
CA THR A 137 16.63 4.59 -12.22
C THR A 137 17.34 4.85 -10.89
N GLN A 138 17.42 6.10 -10.40
CA GLN A 138 18.09 6.42 -9.13
C GLN A 138 17.10 6.49 -7.97
N LYS A 139 17.37 5.68 -6.93
CA LYS A 139 16.53 5.53 -5.73
C LYS A 139 17.11 6.13 -4.45
N ARG A 140 18.30 6.76 -4.52
CA ARG A 140 18.96 7.43 -3.38
C ARG A 140 18.89 8.95 -3.54
N THR A 141 18.78 9.67 -2.42
CA THR A 141 18.95 11.13 -2.33
C THR A 141 20.42 11.58 -2.22
N ASP A 142 21.33 10.73 -1.74
CA ASP A 142 22.66 11.16 -1.33
C ASP A 142 23.79 10.62 -2.23
N MET A 143 24.51 11.55 -2.88
CA MET A 143 25.76 11.28 -3.59
C MET A 143 26.92 11.14 -2.60
N ASN A 144 27.81 10.16 -2.81
CA ASN A 144 29.01 9.98 -2.01
C ASN A 144 30.24 10.32 -2.84
N GLU A 145 30.71 11.56 -2.71
CA GLU A 145 31.85 12.09 -3.49
C GLU A 145 33.16 11.38 -3.14
N GLU A 146 33.38 11.04 -1.88
CA GLU A 146 34.60 10.34 -1.44
C GLU A 146 34.72 8.96 -2.08
N GLN A 147 33.60 8.23 -2.17
CA GLN A 147 33.57 6.93 -2.81
C GLN A 147 33.85 7.04 -4.32
N ILE A 148 33.25 8.02 -5.01
CA ILE A 148 33.50 8.27 -6.44
C ILE A 148 34.98 8.60 -6.66
N LYS A 149 35.54 9.49 -5.84
CA LYS A 149 36.96 9.87 -5.90
C LYS A 149 37.88 8.69 -5.63
N SER A 150 37.56 7.86 -4.64
CA SER A 150 38.30 6.64 -4.33
C SER A 150 38.33 5.67 -5.51
N ILE A 151 37.21 5.47 -6.20
CA ILE A 151 37.14 4.62 -7.41
C ILE A 151 37.95 5.23 -8.56
N ALA A 152 37.85 6.54 -8.76
CA ALA A 152 38.56 7.26 -9.82
C ALA A 152 40.09 7.20 -9.65
N GLU A 153 40.59 7.38 -8.43
CA GLU A 153 42.03 7.50 -8.13
C GLU A 153 42.70 6.18 -7.72
N ASN A 154 41.95 5.28 -7.07
CA ASN A 154 42.45 4.05 -6.46
C ASN A 154 41.60 2.83 -6.82
N PHE A 155 41.34 2.64 -8.12
CA PHE A 155 40.56 1.51 -8.62
C PHE A 155 41.15 0.16 -8.18
N ASP A 156 40.32 -0.68 -7.56
CA ASP A 156 40.68 -2.03 -7.11
C ASP A 156 39.81 -3.08 -7.85
N PRO A 157 40.39 -3.82 -8.80
CA PRO A 157 39.70 -4.89 -9.55
C PRO A 157 39.02 -5.92 -8.65
N LYS A 158 39.58 -6.23 -7.48
CA LYS A 158 39.07 -7.28 -6.58
C LYS A 158 37.73 -6.93 -5.94
N LYS A 159 37.36 -5.64 -5.94
CA LYS A 159 36.07 -5.19 -5.41
C LYS A 159 34.93 -5.36 -6.41
N ILE A 160 35.24 -5.60 -7.68
CA ILE A 160 34.25 -5.64 -8.76
C ILE A 160 34.24 -7.02 -9.41
N PHE A 161 35.40 -7.49 -9.90
CA PHE A 161 35.44 -8.71 -10.68
C PHE A 161 35.34 -9.94 -9.79
N GLY A 162 34.40 -10.83 -10.11
CA GLY A 162 34.16 -12.06 -9.36
C GLY A 162 33.25 -11.90 -8.14
N SER A 163 32.79 -10.68 -7.83
CA SER A 163 31.87 -10.42 -6.71
C SER A 163 30.47 -11.02 -6.92
N GLY A 164 30.02 -11.11 -8.18
CA GLY A 164 28.69 -11.59 -8.56
C GLY A 164 27.52 -10.68 -8.14
N GLY A 165 26.31 -10.91 -8.67
CA GLY A 165 25.11 -10.14 -8.29
C GLY A 165 25.26 -8.63 -8.54
N PHE A 166 24.77 -7.78 -7.62
CA PHE A 166 24.95 -6.32 -7.69
C PHE A 166 26.40 -5.88 -7.42
N GLU A 167 27.19 -6.79 -6.86
CA GLU A 167 28.65 -6.83 -6.67
C GLU A 167 29.54 -6.30 -7.78
N ASP A 168 29.16 -6.78 -8.95
CA ASP A 168 30.01 -6.94 -10.11
C ASP A 168 29.93 -5.68 -11.01
N LEU A 169 30.37 -5.79 -12.27
CA LEU A 169 30.31 -4.71 -13.25
C LEU A 169 28.94 -3.99 -13.25
N PRO A 170 28.89 -2.67 -13.46
CA PRO A 170 27.63 -1.93 -13.36
C PRO A 170 26.55 -2.44 -14.33
N ILE A 171 25.30 -2.26 -13.95
CA ILE A 171 24.13 -2.70 -14.74
C ILE A 171 23.47 -1.44 -15.33
N ILE A 172 23.26 -1.44 -16.65
CA ILE A 172 22.64 -0.33 -17.36
C ILE A 172 21.42 -0.80 -18.16
N LEU A 173 20.52 0.13 -18.46
CA LEU A 173 19.52 -0.02 -19.50
C LEU A 173 20.16 0.13 -20.88
N HIS A 174 19.46 -0.33 -21.91
CA HIS A 174 19.91 -0.26 -23.29
C HIS A 174 20.09 1.19 -23.82
N ASP A 175 19.53 2.19 -23.15
CA ASP A 175 19.66 3.61 -23.48
C ASP A 175 20.81 4.31 -22.73
N GLY A 176 21.60 3.54 -21.96
CA GLY A 176 22.74 4.03 -21.19
C GLY A 176 22.42 4.47 -19.75
N GLN A 177 21.16 4.52 -19.33
CA GLN A 177 20.80 4.82 -17.94
C GLN A 177 21.30 3.73 -16.99
N VAL A 178 21.90 4.11 -15.87
CA VAL A 178 22.47 3.15 -14.91
C VAL A 178 21.39 2.68 -13.93
N ILE A 179 21.15 1.37 -13.85
CA ILE A 179 20.23 0.72 -12.90
C ILE A 179 20.94 0.44 -11.58
N ALA A 180 22.17 -0.08 -11.65
CA ALA A 180 22.96 -0.44 -10.49
C ALA A 180 24.43 -0.06 -10.67
N GLY A 181 25.00 0.62 -9.69
CA GLY A 181 26.40 1.05 -9.70
C GLY A 181 26.64 2.47 -10.21
N ASN A 182 25.75 3.43 -9.93
CA ASN A 182 25.93 4.85 -10.28
C ASN A 182 27.30 5.40 -9.85
N HIS A 183 27.72 5.21 -8.59
CA HIS A 183 29.03 5.66 -8.10
C HIS A 183 30.20 4.96 -8.81
N ARG A 184 30.04 3.69 -9.21
CA ARG A 184 31.07 2.94 -9.96
C ARG A 184 31.23 3.50 -11.37
N ILE A 185 30.13 3.69 -12.10
CA ILE A 185 30.18 4.28 -13.44
C ILE A 185 30.78 5.68 -13.36
N GLN A 186 30.33 6.53 -12.43
CA GLN A 186 30.88 7.87 -12.30
C GLN A 186 32.38 7.87 -11.97
N GLY A 187 32.84 6.98 -11.09
CA GLY A 187 34.27 6.81 -10.82
C GLY A 187 35.05 6.30 -12.03
N MET A 188 34.49 5.37 -12.80
CA MET A 188 35.07 4.80 -14.03
C MET A 188 35.20 5.85 -15.14
N LEU A 189 34.21 6.72 -15.29
CA LEU A 189 34.26 7.86 -16.23
C LEU A 189 35.34 8.86 -15.84
N ASN A 190 35.66 8.95 -14.54
CA ASN A 190 36.65 9.87 -13.98
C ASN A 190 38.02 9.22 -13.72
N PHE A 191 38.31 8.05 -14.30
CA PHE A 191 39.56 7.34 -14.01
C PHE A 191 40.80 8.18 -14.26
N THR A 192 41.71 8.17 -13.28
CA THR A 192 43.09 8.59 -13.51
C THR A 192 43.77 7.64 -14.51
N PRO A 193 44.85 8.07 -15.19
CA PRO A 193 45.61 7.18 -16.09
C PRO A 193 46.04 5.87 -15.42
N LYS A 194 46.39 5.94 -14.13
CA LYS A 194 46.73 4.77 -13.30
C LYS A 194 45.54 3.83 -13.15
N SER A 195 44.39 4.33 -12.71
CA SER A 195 43.17 3.51 -12.56
C SER A 195 42.70 2.94 -13.88
N ARG A 196 42.77 3.71 -14.98
CA ARG A 196 42.41 3.25 -16.32
C ARG A 196 43.30 2.10 -16.78
N TYR A 197 44.61 2.20 -16.55
CA TYR A 197 45.55 1.11 -16.85
C TYR A 197 45.22 -0.16 -16.06
N ILE A 198 44.97 -0.04 -14.76
CA ILE A 198 44.59 -1.17 -13.89
C ILE A 198 43.28 -1.81 -14.37
N TYR A 199 42.27 -0.99 -14.70
CA TYR A 199 41.00 -1.46 -15.23
C TYR A 199 41.17 -2.22 -16.55
N ASN A 200 41.86 -1.65 -17.54
CA ASN A 200 42.07 -2.30 -18.84
C ASN A 200 42.84 -3.61 -18.69
N LYS A 201 43.88 -3.63 -17.84
CA LYS A 201 44.65 -4.83 -17.54
C LYS A 201 43.75 -5.92 -16.94
N ALA A 202 42.93 -5.57 -15.96
CA ALA A 202 42.03 -6.52 -15.32
C ALA A 202 40.94 -7.05 -16.27
N ILE A 203 40.38 -6.21 -17.15
CA ILE A 203 39.41 -6.65 -18.17
C ILE A 203 40.05 -7.66 -19.13
N LYS A 204 41.28 -7.39 -19.58
CA LYS A 204 42.02 -8.31 -20.44
C LYS A 204 42.31 -9.64 -19.74
N GLU A 205 42.71 -9.60 -18.47
CA GLU A 205 43.03 -10.80 -17.69
C GLU A 205 41.79 -11.65 -17.36
N TYR A 206 40.68 -11.03 -16.96
CA TYR A 206 39.47 -11.76 -16.54
C TYR A 206 38.54 -12.16 -17.69
N TYR A 207 38.35 -11.28 -18.67
CA TYR A 207 37.36 -11.46 -19.74
C TYR A 207 37.98 -11.68 -21.12
N GLN A 208 39.31 -11.59 -21.26
CA GLN A 208 40.03 -11.73 -22.53
C GLN A 208 39.58 -10.70 -23.59
N ILE A 209 39.22 -9.50 -23.13
CA ILE A 209 38.78 -8.38 -23.97
C ILE A 209 39.83 -7.27 -23.97
N ASP A 210 40.17 -6.76 -25.14
CA ASP A 210 40.98 -5.55 -25.32
C ASP A 210 40.06 -4.35 -25.56
N LEU A 211 39.92 -3.48 -24.55
CA LEU A 211 39.09 -2.27 -24.63
C LEU A 211 39.84 -1.08 -25.25
N LYS A 212 39.14 -0.29 -26.07
CA LYS A 212 39.64 1.03 -26.51
C LYS A 212 39.65 2.04 -25.36
N PRO A 213 40.37 3.18 -25.47
CA PRO A 213 40.47 4.17 -24.40
C PRO A 213 39.13 4.77 -23.95
N ASP A 214 38.14 4.85 -24.83
CA ASP A 214 36.81 5.42 -24.57
C ASP A 214 35.74 4.35 -24.28
N GLU A 215 36.11 3.09 -24.12
CA GLU A 215 35.18 1.97 -23.92
C GLU A 215 35.13 1.50 -22.46
N LEU A 216 33.98 0.98 -22.03
CA LEU A 216 33.79 0.33 -20.74
C LEU A 216 33.01 -0.98 -20.94
N LEU A 217 33.37 -2.02 -20.19
CA LEU A 217 32.60 -3.25 -20.08
C LEU A 217 31.54 -3.08 -18.99
N VAL A 218 30.28 -3.30 -19.33
CA VAL A 218 29.11 -3.20 -18.45
C VAL A 218 28.22 -4.42 -18.60
N ARG A 219 27.17 -4.50 -17.79
CA ARG A 219 26.12 -5.53 -17.91
C ARG A 219 24.79 -4.89 -18.33
N VAL A 220 24.09 -5.53 -19.25
CA VAL A 220 22.80 -5.05 -19.78
C VAL A 220 21.76 -6.17 -19.64
N PRO A 221 20.52 -5.89 -19.23
CA PRO A 221 19.46 -6.90 -19.22
C PRO A 221 19.32 -7.62 -20.56
N HIS A 222 19.27 -8.96 -20.52
CA HIS A 222 19.12 -9.75 -21.73
C HIS A 222 17.78 -9.49 -22.43
N ASN A 223 16.74 -9.29 -21.61
CA ASN A 223 15.40 -8.92 -22.07
C ASN A 223 15.10 -7.47 -21.69
N ARG A 224 14.27 -6.81 -22.50
CA ARG A 224 13.72 -5.50 -22.15
C ARG A 224 12.88 -5.62 -20.89
N LEU A 225 13.23 -4.80 -19.92
CA LEU A 225 12.53 -4.71 -18.64
C LEU A 225 11.40 -3.69 -18.72
N ASN A 226 10.27 -4.00 -18.09
CA ASN A 226 9.22 -3.03 -17.85
C ASN A 226 9.55 -2.12 -16.66
N ASN A 227 8.80 -1.03 -16.48
CA ASN A 227 9.09 -0.06 -15.41
C ASN A 227 9.13 -0.67 -14.00
N THR A 228 8.27 -1.63 -13.70
CA THR A 228 8.27 -2.31 -12.40
C THR A 228 9.55 -3.11 -12.20
N GLU A 229 9.97 -3.87 -13.22
CA GLU A 229 11.23 -4.64 -13.17
C GLU A 229 12.46 -3.73 -13.04
N ILE A 230 12.51 -2.63 -13.79
CA ILE A 230 13.62 -1.66 -13.71
C ILE A 230 13.68 -1.05 -12.31
N ASN A 231 12.55 -0.62 -11.78
CA ASN A 231 12.51 -0.03 -10.45
C ASN A 231 12.87 -1.04 -9.36
N ASN A 232 12.39 -2.28 -9.47
CA ASN A 232 12.72 -3.36 -8.54
C ASN A 232 14.21 -3.68 -8.55
N LEU A 233 14.84 -3.74 -9.73
CA LEU A 233 16.30 -3.91 -9.85
C LEU A 233 17.08 -2.74 -9.25
N ALA A 234 16.65 -1.52 -9.52
CA ALA A 234 17.26 -0.32 -8.96
C ALA A 234 17.18 -0.32 -7.42
N ALA A 235 16.01 -0.65 -6.86
CA ALA A 235 15.81 -0.78 -5.42
C ALA A 235 16.64 -1.92 -4.81
N GLY A 236 16.61 -3.10 -5.42
CA GLY A 236 17.33 -4.29 -4.96
C GLY A 236 18.85 -4.15 -5.00
N SER A 237 19.39 -3.31 -5.89
CA SER A 237 20.82 -2.98 -5.90
C SER A 237 21.32 -2.31 -4.62
N ASN A 238 20.38 -1.79 -3.81
CA ASN A 238 20.66 -1.17 -2.52
C ASN A 238 20.44 -2.13 -1.33
N GLN A 239 19.97 -3.36 -1.57
CA GLN A 239 19.63 -4.31 -0.52
C GLN A 239 20.87 -4.71 0.31
N GLY A 240 20.81 -4.53 1.63
CA GLY A 240 21.92 -4.79 2.56
C GLY A 240 23.00 -3.69 2.60
N ARG A 241 22.81 -2.60 1.85
CA ARG A 241 23.68 -1.40 1.79
C ARG A 241 22.87 -0.15 2.04
N PHE A 242 22.06 -0.22 3.07
CA PHE A 242 21.16 0.84 3.46
C PHE A 242 21.98 1.92 4.16
N ASN A 243 22.03 3.09 3.54
CA ASN A 243 22.60 4.27 4.19
C ASN A 243 21.58 4.92 5.14
N SER A 244 20.31 4.50 5.05
CA SER A 244 19.19 5.07 5.79
C SER A 244 18.04 4.08 5.98
N GLU A 245 17.15 4.34 6.93
CA GLU A 245 15.95 3.54 7.21
C GLU A 245 14.95 3.55 6.05
N SER A 246 14.86 4.66 5.35
CA SER A 246 14.07 4.81 4.13
C SER A 246 14.54 3.86 3.02
N ASP A 247 15.86 3.77 2.79
CA ASP A 247 16.42 2.87 1.78
C ASP A 247 16.08 1.42 2.10
N HIS A 248 16.15 1.07 3.39
CA HIS A 248 15.77 -0.26 3.87
C HIS A 248 14.29 -0.53 3.63
N ALA A 249 13.41 0.39 4.01
CA ALA A 249 11.97 0.27 3.82
C ALA A 249 11.57 0.15 2.35
N ILE A 250 12.20 0.92 1.44
CA ILE A 250 11.97 0.84 -0.01
C ILE A 250 12.38 -0.53 -0.55
N ALA A 251 13.57 -1.00 -0.21
CA ALA A 251 14.06 -2.28 -0.72
C ALA A 251 13.20 -3.44 -0.22
N VAL A 252 12.82 -3.41 1.06
CA VAL A 252 11.91 -4.39 1.66
C VAL A 252 10.53 -4.34 0.99
N LEU A 253 9.93 -3.16 0.82
CA LEU A 253 8.65 -3.01 0.13
C LEU A 253 8.71 -3.54 -1.30
N SER A 254 9.78 -3.23 -2.04
CA SER A 254 9.99 -3.71 -3.41
C SER A 254 10.12 -5.23 -3.45
N HIS A 255 10.87 -5.82 -2.52
CA HIS A 255 11.06 -7.27 -2.43
C HIS A 255 9.73 -8.01 -2.17
N TYR A 256 8.84 -7.47 -1.33
CA TYR A 256 7.57 -8.11 -0.98
C TYR A 256 6.35 -7.67 -1.83
N GLU A 257 6.51 -6.72 -2.76
CA GLU A 257 5.39 -6.06 -3.45
C GLU A 257 4.42 -7.04 -4.11
N ALA A 258 4.93 -8.06 -4.80
CA ALA A 258 4.10 -9.05 -5.48
C ALA A 258 3.19 -9.81 -4.50
N LYS A 259 3.73 -10.27 -3.36
CA LYS A 259 2.96 -10.99 -2.34
C LYS A 259 2.00 -10.08 -1.59
N LEU A 260 2.39 -8.83 -1.37
CA LEU A 260 1.53 -7.81 -0.76
C LEU A 260 0.31 -7.50 -1.62
N LYS A 261 0.44 -7.45 -2.95
CA LYS A 261 -0.69 -7.29 -3.87
C LYS A 261 -1.64 -8.49 -3.88
N GLU A 262 -1.12 -9.68 -3.64
CA GLU A 262 -1.90 -10.92 -3.52
C GLU A 262 -2.55 -11.08 -2.14
N LEU A 263 -2.13 -10.32 -1.12
CA LEU A 263 -2.64 -10.41 0.23
C LEU A 263 -3.96 -9.64 0.39
N ASP A 264 -5.08 -10.32 0.11
CA ASP A 264 -6.43 -9.76 0.17
C ASP A 264 -7.27 -10.25 1.37
N GLN A 265 -6.70 -11.13 2.20
CA GLN A 265 -7.38 -11.74 3.35
C GLN A 265 -7.00 -11.11 4.69
N LYS A 266 -7.91 -11.25 5.66
CA LYS A 266 -7.65 -10.96 7.08
C LYS A 266 -6.69 -12.00 7.66
N LEU A 267 -5.82 -11.56 8.56
CA LEU A 267 -4.79 -12.35 9.23
C LEU A 267 -5.21 -12.63 10.67
N ASP A 268 -5.87 -13.76 10.90
CA ASP A 268 -6.36 -14.11 12.24
C ASP A 268 -5.22 -14.58 13.16
N ALA A 269 -5.15 -14.01 14.36
CA ALA A 269 -4.11 -14.30 15.33
C ALA A 269 -4.60 -14.05 16.76
N ASP A 270 -4.19 -14.92 17.69
CA ASP A 270 -4.53 -14.78 19.12
C ASP A 270 -3.56 -13.89 19.89
N SER A 271 -2.36 -13.67 19.33
CA SER A 271 -1.31 -12.85 19.93
C SER A 271 -0.52 -12.06 18.90
N ILE A 272 0.15 -11.00 19.36
CA ILE A 272 1.08 -10.22 18.55
C ILE A 272 2.24 -11.07 18.01
N TYR A 273 2.72 -12.07 18.76
CA TYR A 273 3.77 -12.96 18.29
C TYR A 273 3.30 -13.85 17.14
N SER A 274 2.11 -14.44 17.25
CA SER A 274 1.52 -15.22 16.17
C SER A 274 1.23 -14.38 14.94
N LEU A 275 0.71 -13.16 15.12
CA LEU A 275 0.33 -12.27 14.02
C LEU A 275 1.53 -11.94 13.13
N LYS A 276 2.66 -11.55 13.73
CA LYS A 276 3.88 -11.21 12.99
C LYS A 276 4.42 -12.38 12.19
N ASN A 277 4.36 -13.58 12.77
CA ASN A 277 4.76 -14.80 12.10
C ASN A 277 3.80 -15.18 10.96
N ILE A 278 2.49 -14.93 11.12
CA ILE A 278 1.49 -15.15 10.07
C ILE A 278 1.74 -14.19 8.90
N VAL A 279 2.02 -12.91 9.15
CA VAL A 279 2.44 -11.96 8.11
C VAL A 279 3.66 -12.50 7.37
N ALA A 280 4.71 -12.86 8.11
CA ALA A 280 5.94 -13.38 7.52
C ALA A 280 5.71 -14.65 6.69
N LYS A 281 4.86 -15.57 7.14
CA LYS A 281 4.51 -16.80 6.41
C LYS A 281 3.73 -16.51 5.12
N ASN A 282 2.77 -15.59 5.15
CA ASN A 282 1.97 -15.23 3.96
C ASN A 282 2.82 -14.50 2.91
N LEU A 283 3.83 -13.73 3.34
CA LEU A 283 4.73 -13.00 2.44
C LEU A 283 5.99 -13.79 2.06
N ASN A 284 6.16 -15.02 2.55
CA ASN A 284 7.32 -15.86 2.30
C ASN A 284 7.33 -16.39 0.85
N PHE A 285 8.25 -15.90 0.02
CA PHE A 285 8.41 -16.37 -1.37
C PHE A 285 9.06 -17.75 -1.47
N ASP A 286 9.99 -18.05 -0.56
CA ASP A 286 11.01 -19.09 -0.77
C ASP A 286 10.70 -20.40 -0.03
N LYS A 287 9.51 -20.50 0.60
CA LYS A 287 9.19 -21.54 1.60
C LYS A 287 10.29 -21.70 2.65
N ALA A 288 11.06 -20.63 2.90
CA ALA A 288 12.15 -20.64 3.86
C ALA A 288 11.61 -21.12 5.21
N THR A 289 12.36 -22.01 5.86
CA THR A 289 11.96 -22.55 7.17
C THR A 289 11.80 -21.46 8.22
N HIS A 290 12.46 -20.31 8.03
CA HIS A 290 12.40 -19.15 8.91
C HIS A 290 12.24 -17.86 8.07
N PRO A 291 11.01 -17.43 7.75
CA PRO A 291 10.78 -16.18 7.03
C PRO A 291 11.23 -14.97 7.84
N ASN A 292 11.71 -13.91 7.18
CA ASN A 292 12.15 -12.68 7.85
C ASN A 292 10.94 -11.91 8.40
N VAL A 293 10.70 -12.05 9.70
CA VAL A 293 9.55 -11.46 10.40
C VAL A 293 9.60 -9.93 10.39
N GLY A 294 10.77 -9.33 10.61
CA GLY A 294 10.91 -7.88 10.67
C GLY A 294 10.56 -7.22 9.34
N ASP A 295 11.25 -7.66 8.28
CA ASP A 295 11.11 -7.06 6.96
C ASP A 295 9.71 -7.30 6.39
N SER A 296 9.15 -8.51 6.55
CA SER A 296 7.79 -8.80 6.07
C SER A 296 6.74 -7.88 6.69
N ASN A 297 6.85 -7.63 8.00
CA ASN A 297 5.91 -6.74 8.70
C ASN A 297 6.17 -5.27 8.36
N LEU A 298 7.42 -4.85 8.20
CA LEU A 298 7.75 -3.50 7.73
C LEU A 298 7.17 -3.26 6.33
N ALA A 299 7.32 -4.23 5.42
CA ALA A 299 6.76 -4.16 4.07
C ALA A 299 5.24 -4.00 4.10
N LEU A 300 4.54 -4.80 4.92
CA LEU A 300 3.09 -4.71 5.07
C LEU A 300 2.64 -3.38 5.65
N LEU A 301 3.37 -2.84 6.64
CA LEU A 301 3.08 -1.53 7.21
C LEU A 301 3.20 -0.44 6.14
N MET A 302 4.33 -0.40 5.43
CA MET A 302 4.59 0.59 4.37
C MET A 302 3.61 0.47 3.20
N PHE A 303 3.20 -0.76 2.86
CA PHE A 303 2.23 -1.02 1.80
C PHE A 303 0.85 -0.43 2.10
N ASN A 304 0.47 -0.41 3.37
CA ASN A 304 -0.82 0.08 3.86
C ASN A 304 -0.81 1.57 4.25
N MET A 305 0.33 2.26 4.17
CA MET A 305 0.44 3.70 4.41
C MET A 305 0.15 4.52 3.14
N PRO A 306 -0.32 5.77 3.29
CA PRO A 306 -0.45 6.68 2.17
C PRO A 306 0.95 7.10 1.69
N ARG A 307 1.12 7.28 0.38
CA ARG A 307 2.41 7.51 -0.30
C ARG A 307 2.50 8.94 -0.81
N THR A 308 2.39 9.91 0.10
CA THR A 308 2.72 11.30 -0.21
C THR A 308 4.24 11.49 -0.11
N LYS A 309 4.78 12.42 -0.92
CA LYS A 309 6.23 12.63 -1.15
C LYS A 309 7.06 12.86 0.12
N THR A 310 6.46 13.17 1.27
CA THR A 310 7.15 13.60 2.49
C THR A 310 6.78 12.80 3.75
N GLN A 311 5.82 11.86 3.70
CA GLN A 311 5.23 11.30 4.92
C GLN A 311 5.42 9.79 5.11
N GLY A 312 5.52 8.98 4.05
CA GLY A 312 5.69 7.53 4.21
C GLY A 312 7.12 7.11 4.52
N ILE A 313 7.96 7.08 3.48
CA ILE A 313 9.31 6.52 3.54
C ILE A 313 10.29 7.46 4.26
N GLU A 314 10.26 8.76 3.95
CA GLU A 314 11.17 9.78 4.52
C GLU A 314 10.96 10.01 6.02
N LEU A 315 9.79 9.65 6.55
CA LEU A 315 9.43 9.79 7.96
C LEU A 315 10.37 9.02 8.87
N LEU A 316 10.75 7.79 8.49
CA LEU A 316 11.64 6.96 9.28
C LEU A 316 13.02 7.62 9.42
N ASN A 317 13.58 8.12 8.33
CA ASN A 317 14.86 8.86 8.34
C ASN A 317 14.78 10.13 9.19
N ARG A 318 13.70 10.92 9.02
CA ARG A 318 13.50 12.15 9.79
C ARG A 318 13.50 11.86 11.29
N TRP A 319 12.74 10.87 11.73
CA TRP A 319 12.66 10.53 13.15
C TRP A 319 13.91 9.86 13.67
N GLN A 320 14.55 8.97 12.90
CA GLN A 320 15.84 8.40 13.29
C GLN A 320 16.87 9.51 13.57
N LYS A 321 16.90 10.56 12.74
CA LYS A 321 17.75 11.73 12.96
C LYS A 321 17.35 12.53 14.21
N VAL A 322 16.06 12.79 14.44
CA VAL A 322 15.58 13.52 15.64
C VAL A 322 15.83 12.74 16.94
N PHE A 323 15.88 11.41 16.86
CA PHE A 323 16.17 10.50 17.95
C PHE A 323 17.62 9.99 17.93
N SER A 324 18.56 10.67 17.26
CA SER A 324 19.97 10.24 17.23
C SER A 324 20.57 10.03 18.63
N ASN A 325 20.11 10.80 19.62
CA ASN A 325 20.55 10.74 21.01
C ASN A 325 19.70 9.80 21.88
N ASP A 326 18.62 9.23 21.34
CA ASP A 326 17.71 8.31 22.03
C ASP A 326 17.13 7.29 21.03
N ILE A 327 18.03 6.49 20.44
CA ILE A 327 17.68 5.49 19.44
C ILE A 327 16.74 4.41 20.00
N LYS A 328 16.76 4.19 21.31
CA LYS A 328 15.88 3.22 21.98
C LYS A 328 14.42 3.65 21.88
N SER A 329 14.11 4.93 22.12
CA SER A 329 12.75 5.44 21.96
C SER A 329 12.28 5.42 20.49
N TYR A 330 13.19 5.70 19.55
CA TYR A 330 12.90 5.53 18.12
C TYR A 330 12.50 4.09 17.78
N GLU A 331 13.34 3.12 18.15
CA GLU A 331 13.08 1.70 17.88
C GLU A 331 11.83 1.22 18.62
N LYS A 332 11.52 1.76 19.80
CA LYS A 332 10.30 1.43 20.54
C LYS A 332 9.04 1.77 19.76
N VAL A 333 8.94 2.99 19.21
CA VAL A 333 7.78 3.42 18.41
C VAL A 333 7.76 2.66 17.08
N LYS A 334 8.88 2.63 16.35
CA LYS A 334 8.98 1.91 15.08
C LYS A 334 8.53 0.45 15.23
N LYS A 335 9.06 -0.26 16.22
CA LYS A 335 8.71 -1.67 16.48
C LYS A 335 7.25 -1.82 16.89
N MET A 336 6.66 -0.90 17.65
CA MET A 336 5.24 -0.94 17.99
C MET A 336 4.35 -0.97 16.74
N PHE A 337 4.64 -0.10 15.76
CA PHE A 337 3.92 -0.04 14.48
C PHE A 337 4.22 -1.23 13.58
N VAL A 338 5.50 -1.57 13.39
CA VAL A 338 5.92 -2.69 12.55
C VAL A 338 5.31 -3.99 13.06
N ASP A 339 5.41 -4.27 14.35
CA ASP A 339 4.82 -5.47 14.93
C ASP A 339 3.29 -5.55 14.72
N ASN A 340 2.60 -4.41 14.65
CA ASN A 340 1.16 -4.30 14.45
C ASN A 340 0.75 -4.11 12.98
N ALA A 341 1.65 -4.30 12.01
CA ALA A 341 1.34 -4.19 10.59
C ALA A 341 0.14 -5.07 10.19
N GLY A 342 0.08 -6.30 10.72
CA GLY A 342 -1.07 -7.19 10.53
C GLY A 342 -2.36 -6.67 11.16
N SER A 343 -2.31 -5.95 12.29
CA SER A 343 -3.48 -5.38 12.96
C SER A 343 -4.08 -4.26 12.11
N PHE A 344 -3.23 -3.37 11.58
CA PHE A 344 -3.66 -2.32 10.66
C PHE A 344 -4.22 -2.90 9.36
N HIS A 345 -3.53 -3.89 8.78
CA HIS A 345 -4.02 -4.61 7.61
C HIS A 345 -5.41 -5.22 7.85
N ASN A 346 -5.60 -5.88 8.99
CA ASN A 346 -6.87 -6.48 9.36
C ASN A 346 -8.00 -5.46 9.45
N LEU A 347 -7.75 -4.29 10.07
CA LEU A 347 -8.76 -3.24 10.17
C LEU A 347 -9.11 -2.62 8.82
N ILE A 348 -8.12 -2.47 7.93
CA ILE A 348 -8.34 -2.00 6.55
C ILE A 348 -9.23 -2.99 5.76
N HIS A 349 -9.13 -4.29 6.07
CA HIS A 349 -9.91 -5.36 5.42
C HIS A 349 -11.13 -5.82 6.26
N ASP A 350 -11.43 -5.17 7.39
CA ASP A 350 -12.51 -5.60 8.27
C ASP A 350 -13.87 -5.06 7.79
N MET A 351 -14.68 -5.95 7.20
CA MET A 351 -16.02 -5.62 6.74
C MET A 351 -16.99 -5.26 7.87
N ASN A 352 -16.63 -5.49 9.14
CA ASN A 352 -17.40 -4.98 10.27
C ASN A 352 -17.23 -3.46 10.45
N PHE A 353 -16.14 -2.87 9.93
CA PHE A 353 -15.78 -1.47 10.10
C PHE A 353 -15.44 -0.81 8.76
N PRO A 354 -16.34 -0.87 7.76
CA PRO A 354 -16.04 -0.50 6.39
C PRO A 354 -15.75 0.99 6.20
N ASN A 355 -16.05 1.87 7.16
CA ASN A 355 -15.88 3.32 7.03
C ASN A 355 -14.70 3.89 7.84
N VAL A 356 -13.90 3.06 8.52
CA VAL A 356 -12.77 3.55 9.33
C VAL A 356 -11.58 3.98 8.46
N SER A 357 -11.32 3.33 7.32
CA SER A 357 -10.29 3.70 6.32
C SER A 357 -8.94 4.20 6.90
N LEU A 358 -8.30 3.39 7.75
CA LEU A 358 -7.05 3.75 8.44
C LEU A 358 -5.85 4.02 7.52
N ASN A 359 -5.86 3.47 6.31
CA ASN A 359 -4.78 3.66 5.34
C ASN A 359 -4.52 5.13 5.01
N ALA A 360 -5.54 6.00 5.03
CA ALA A 360 -5.35 7.43 4.79
C ALA A 360 -4.63 8.15 5.93
N TYR A 361 -4.63 7.58 7.14
CA TYR A 361 -4.16 8.24 8.36
C TYR A 361 -2.87 7.61 8.91
N LEU A 362 -2.53 6.39 8.50
CA LEU A 362 -1.51 5.56 9.17
C LEU A 362 -0.12 6.23 9.23
N SER A 363 0.28 6.93 8.16
CA SER A 363 1.54 7.68 8.11
C SER A 363 1.54 8.84 9.12
N ASP A 364 0.48 9.64 9.13
CA ASP A 364 0.38 10.77 10.06
C ASP A 364 0.24 10.28 11.51
N ILE A 365 -0.51 9.22 11.77
CA ILE A 365 -0.61 8.61 13.10
C ILE A 365 0.77 8.20 13.61
N MET A 366 1.59 7.58 12.75
CA MET A 366 2.97 7.21 13.10
C MET A 366 3.82 8.46 13.35
N ASP A 367 3.70 9.48 12.51
CA ASP A 367 4.41 10.75 12.65
C ASP A 367 4.13 11.42 14.00
N ARG A 368 2.84 11.60 14.29
CA ARG A 368 2.34 12.18 15.53
C ARG A 368 2.70 11.33 16.74
N SER A 369 2.79 10.02 16.59
CA SER A 369 3.24 9.13 17.67
C SER A 369 4.70 9.36 18.04
N PHE A 370 5.59 9.50 17.06
CA PHE A 370 6.98 9.87 17.32
C PHE A 370 7.09 11.27 17.93
N ALA A 371 6.38 12.26 17.39
CA ALA A 371 6.36 13.62 17.92
C ALA A 371 5.87 13.65 19.38
N ASN A 372 4.83 12.88 19.69
CA ASN A 372 4.29 12.79 21.02
C ASN A 372 5.30 12.21 22.01
N LEU A 373 6.02 11.14 21.63
CA LEU A 373 7.04 10.55 22.50
C LEU A 373 8.27 11.49 22.66
N LYS A 374 8.61 12.26 21.62
CA LYS A 374 9.72 13.20 21.65
C LYS A 374 9.45 14.42 22.54
N ASN A 375 8.24 14.97 22.43
CA ASN A 375 7.91 16.30 22.98
C ASN A 375 7.28 16.26 24.37
N TYR A 376 6.70 15.13 24.78
CA TYR A 376 5.97 15.05 26.05
C TYR A 376 6.46 13.92 26.93
N GLN A 377 6.68 14.23 28.21
CA GLN A 377 7.15 13.27 29.19
C GLN A 377 6.06 12.24 29.54
N SER A 378 4.78 12.65 29.50
CA SER A 378 3.66 11.80 29.87
C SER A 378 2.49 11.87 28.89
N THR A 379 1.66 10.82 28.88
CA THR A 379 0.40 10.80 28.12
C THR A 379 -0.52 11.93 28.56
N SER A 380 -0.63 12.19 29.87
CA SER A 380 -1.52 13.21 30.43
C SER A 380 -1.16 14.62 29.94
N GLU A 381 0.13 14.94 29.91
CA GLU A 381 0.63 16.21 29.37
C GLU A 381 0.27 16.36 27.89
N SER A 382 0.56 15.32 27.09
CA SER A 382 0.28 15.38 25.66
C SER A 382 -1.20 15.51 25.31
N LEU A 383 -2.08 14.82 26.05
CA LEU A 383 -3.52 14.91 25.84
C LEU A 383 -4.07 16.25 26.34
N LYS A 384 -3.47 16.83 27.39
CA LYS A 384 -3.83 18.16 27.88
C LYS A 384 -3.53 19.21 26.82
N ASP A 385 -2.31 19.23 26.29
CA ASP A 385 -1.91 20.18 25.25
C ASP A 385 -2.78 20.04 23.99
N LEU A 386 -3.04 18.79 23.56
CA LEU A 386 -3.96 18.51 22.47
C LEU A 386 -5.38 19.02 22.74
N SER A 387 -5.90 18.82 23.96
CA SER A 387 -7.23 19.32 24.34
C SER A 387 -7.29 20.84 24.37
N GLU A 388 -6.19 21.50 24.78
CA GLU A 388 -6.11 22.95 24.80
C GLU A 388 -6.04 23.51 23.38
N LYS A 389 -5.33 22.84 22.46
CA LYS A 389 -5.30 23.19 21.04
C LYS A 389 -6.70 23.21 20.44
N PHE A 390 -7.48 22.15 20.64
CA PHE A 390 -8.85 22.08 20.12
C PHE A 390 -9.85 22.97 20.88
N TYR A 391 -9.57 23.30 22.15
CA TYR A 391 -10.41 24.19 22.94
C TYR A 391 -10.18 25.68 22.63
N LYS A 392 -8.91 26.11 22.48
CA LYS A 392 -8.53 27.50 22.21
C LYS A 392 -8.85 27.93 20.78
N THR A 393 -8.87 26.99 19.84
CA THR A 393 -9.29 27.24 18.47
C THR A 393 -10.80 27.10 18.33
N SER A 394 -11.55 27.91 19.06
CA SER A 394 -13.00 27.98 18.96
C SER A 394 -13.41 28.64 17.63
N SER A 395 -13.86 27.89 16.62
CA SER A 395 -14.87 28.30 15.62
C SER A 395 -14.89 27.40 14.38
N LEU A 396 -16.05 27.35 13.73
CA LEU A 396 -16.37 26.74 12.44
C LEU A 396 -15.34 26.96 11.29
N GLU A 397 -14.35 27.85 11.44
CA GLU A 397 -13.38 28.20 10.39
C GLU A 397 -12.32 27.11 10.12
N MET A 398 -12.08 26.16 11.05
CA MET A 398 -11.07 25.08 10.84
C MET A 398 -11.52 24.00 9.84
N PHE A 399 -12.82 23.76 9.72
CA PHE A 399 -13.36 22.58 9.03
C PHE A 399 -13.80 22.85 7.59
N GLU A 400 -13.58 24.07 7.10
CA GLU A 400 -13.94 24.47 5.73
C GLU A 400 -13.01 23.89 4.65
N LYS A 401 -11.86 23.29 5.03
CA LYS A 401 -10.89 22.69 4.10
C LYS A 401 -10.67 21.20 4.41
N SER A 402 -10.96 20.32 3.45
CA SER A 402 -10.88 18.85 3.59
C SER A 402 -9.47 18.32 3.92
N GLU A 403 -8.42 19.05 3.54
CA GLU A 403 -7.03 18.72 3.93
C GLU A 403 -6.77 18.98 5.43
N GLN A 404 -7.40 20.01 6.02
CA GLN A 404 -7.21 20.35 7.43
C GLN A 404 -7.91 19.35 8.36
N SER A 405 -9.11 18.87 8.00
CA SER A 405 -9.84 17.86 8.78
C SER A 405 -9.12 16.52 8.88
N THR A 406 -8.40 16.13 7.81
CA THR A 406 -7.59 14.90 7.78
C THR A 406 -6.37 15.04 8.72
N SER A 407 -5.73 16.22 8.73
CA SER A 407 -4.64 16.54 9.64
C SER A 407 -5.07 16.54 11.12
N ASP A 408 -6.24 17.09 11.44
CA ASP A 408 -6.70 17.25 12.82
C ASP A 408 -7.12 15.92 13.47
N ILE A 409 -7.83 15.04 12.73
CA ILE A 409 -8.15 13.70 13.24
C ILE A 409 -6.89 12.83 13.38
N SER A 410 -5.92 12.97 12.48
CA SER A 410 -4.60 12.33 12.59
C SER A 410 -3.86 12.73 13.87
N GLU A 411 -3.97 13.97 14.33
CA GLU A 411 -3.37 14.40 15.60
C GLU A 411 -4.02 13.72 16.81
N ILE A 412 -5.35 13.59 16.82
CA ILE A 412 -6.07 12.90 17.89
C ILE A 412 -5.75 11.41 17.91
N LEU A 413 -5.81 10.75 16.75
CA LEU A 413 -5.44 9.34 16.61
C LEU A 413 -3.98 9.10 16.98
N GLY A 414 -3.08 9.96 16.52
CA GLY A 414 -1.66 9.93 16.87
C GLY A 414 -1.43 10.07 18.37
N GLY A 415 -2.07 11.03 19.03
CA GLY A 415 -2.00 11.18 20.49
C GLY A 415 -2.58 9.99 21.25
N ALA A 416 -3.70 9.44 20.77
CA ALA A 416 -4.36 8.27 21.36
C ALA A 416 -3.54 6.99 21.21
N ILE A 417 -2.82 6.81 20.10
CA ILE A 417 -1.94 5.66 19.84
C ILE A 417 -0.58 5.82 20.51
N ALA A 418 -0.02 7.03 20.56
CA ALA A 418 1.29 7.31 21.16
C ALA A 418 1.40 6.82 22.61
N ARG A 419 0.30 6.82 23.37
CA ARG A 419 0.30 6.33 24.76
C ARG A 419 0.73 4.87 24.88
N PHE A 420 0.45 4.03 23.87
CA PHE A 420 0.85 2.62 23.89
C PHE A 420 2.38 2.46 23.86
N ALA A 421 3.10 3.39 23.23
CA ALA A 421 4.56 3.43 23.23
C ALA A 421 5.17 3.62 24.63
N ARG A 422 4.37 4.01 25.63
CA ARG A 422 4.81 4.18 27.01
C ARG A 422 4.64 2.93 27.88
N PHE A 423 3.97 1.88 27.40
CA PHE A 423 3.87 0.60 28.10
C PHE A 423 5.19 -0.20 28.06
N ASP A 424 5.26 -1.24 28.89
CA ASP A 424 6.40 -2.18 28.92
C ASP A 424 6.50 -2.99 27.62
N ASP A 425 5.37 -3.49 27.12
CA ASP A 425 5.24 -4.12 25.80
C ASP A 425 4.26 -3.32 24.91
N PRO A 426 4.75 -2.28 24.21
CA PRO A 426 3.93 -1.45 23.34
C PRO A 426 3.22 -2.24 22.24
N SER A 427 3.91 -3.21 21.65
CA SER A 427 3.40 -3.99 20.52
C SER A 427 2.20 -4.83 20.95
N LYS A 428 2.29 -5.50 22.10
CA LYS A 428 1.17 -6.24 22.68
C LYS A 428 0.02 -5.32 23.10
N ALA A 429 0.32 -4.21 23.76
CA ALA A 429 -0.70 -3.29 24.24
C ALA A 429 -1.52 -2.68 23.08
N LEU A 430 -0.84 -2.29 21.99
CA LEU A 430 -1.51 -1.81 20.79
C LEU A 430 -2.28 -2.93 20.06
N PHE A 431 -1.73 -4.15 20.00
CA PHE A 431 -2.41 -5.29 19.41
C PHE A 431 -3.77 -5.57 20.07
N GLU A 432 -3.82 -5.59 21.41
CA GLU A 432 -5.07 -5.80 22.13
C GLU A 432 -6.08 -4.68 21.84
N ALA A 433 -5.62 -3.42 21.75
CA ALA A 433 -6.49 -2.29 21.41
C ALA A 433 -7.01 -2.35 19.97
N LEU A 434 -6.27 -2.93 19.03
CA LEU A 434 -6.63 -3.03 17.61
C LEU A 434 -7.34 -4.33 17.23
N LYS A 435 -7.46 -5.29 18.16
CA LYS A 435 -8.16 -6.56 17.91
C LYS A 435 -9.66 -6.31 17.69
N SER A 436 -10.20 -6.80 16.57
CA SER A 436 -11.59 -6.55 16.12
C SER A 436 -12.62 -6.84 17.23
N ASP A 437 -12.48 -7.95 17.95
CA ASP A 437 -13.41 -8.31 19.03
C ASP A 437 -13.32 -7.35 20.23
N ASN A 438 -12.12 -6.87 20.55
CA ASN A 438 -11.92 -5.88 21.61
C ASN A 438 -12.48 -4.51 21.21
N ILE A 439 -12.36 -4.14 19.92
CA ILE A 439 -13.01 -2.93 19.38
C ILE A 439 -14.52 -3.05 19.52
N LYS A 440 -15.13 -4.16 19.07
CA LYS A 440 -16.58 -4.41 19.20
C LYS A 440 -17.03 -4.31 20.65
N LYS A 441 -16.27 -4.91 21.57
CA LYS A 441 -16.53 -4.85 23.00
C LYS A 441 -16.47 -3.41 23.53
N GLY A 442 -15.41 -2.68 23.23
CA GLY A 442 -15.25 -1.30 23.69
C GLY A 442 -16.28 -0.34 23.10
N LEU A 443 -16.65 -0.49 21.82
CA LEU A 443 -17.71 0.30 21.19
C LEU A 443 -19.05 0.16 21.94
N LYS A 444 -19.38 -1.05 22.41
CA LYS A 444 -20.56 -1.29 23.24
C LYS A 444 -20.41 -0.67 24.63
N GLU A 445 -19.29 -0.94 25.32
CA GLU A 445 -19.02 -0.46 26.68
C GLU A 445 -19.04 1.07 26.78
N PHE A 446 -18.52 1.76 25.76
CA PHE A 446 -18.48 3.22 25.69
C PHE A 446 -19.73 3.82 25.03
N LYS A 447 -20.76 3.00 24.73
CA LYS A 447 -22.02 3.42 24.12
C LYS A 447 -21.83 4.21 22.82
N ILE A 448 -20.88 3.76 22.00
CA ILE A 448 -20.58 4.34 20.68
C ILE A 448 -21.44 3.64 19.61
N ALA A 449 -21.46 2.30 19.63
CA ALA A 449 -22.25 1.48 18.71
C ALA A 449 -22.51 0.07 19.26
N ASP A 450 -23.51 -0.60 18.70
CA ASP A 450 -23.85 -1.99 19.01
C ASP A 450 -24.01 -2.83 17.71
N VAL A 451 -24.32 -4.12 17.86
CA VAL A 451 -24.57 -5.07 16.76
C VAL A 451 -25.87 -4.73 16.02
N THR A 452 -26.87 -4.27 16.75
CA THR A 452 -28.18 -3.88 16.21
C THR A 452 -28.46 -2.44 16.58
N LYS A 453 -29.10 -1.70 15.68
CA LYS A 453 -29.63 -0.39 16.00
C LYS A 453 -30.61 -0.49 17.19
N ASP A 454 -30.42 0.35 18.20
CA ASP A 454 -31.38 0.47 19.28
C ASP A 454 -32.67 1.06 18.71
N MET A 455 -33.76 0.29 18.83
CA MET A 455 -35.08 0.71 18.33
C MET A 455 -35.63 1.93 19.08
N PHE A 456 -35.12 2.22 20.27
CA PHE A 456 -35.56 3.32 21.12
C PHE A 456 -34.62 4.54 21.06
N ASP A 457 -33.42 4.39 20.49
CA ASP A 457 -32.52 5.51 20.21
C ASP A 457 -32.30 5.66 18.69
N PRO A 458 -32.97 6.64 18.04
CA PRO A 458 -32.81 6.86 16.61
C PRO A 458 -31.38 7.26 16.19
N LYS A 459 -30.53 7.69 17.14
CA LYS A 459 -29.11 8.05 16.93
C LYS A 459 -28.13 6.89 17.15
N SER A 460 -28.61 5.72 17.59
CA SER A 460 -27.75 4.56 17.76
C SER A 460 -27.14 4.11 16.43
N LYS A 461 -25.86 3.69 16.50
CA LYS A 461 -25.07 3.22 15.35
C LYS A 461 -24.87 1.71 15.41
N GLU A 462 -24.83 1.08 14.24
CA GLU A 462 -24.36 -0.29 14.09
C GLU A 462 -22.85 -0.31 13.82
N PHE A 463 -22.18 -1.45 14.08
CA PHE A 463 -20.74 -1.58 13.79
C PHE A 463 -20.36 -1.20 12.36
N LYS A 464 -21.19 -1.56 11.37
CA LYS A 464 -20.96 -1.25 9.96
C LYS A 464 -20.97 0.26 9.65
N ASP A 465 -21.57 1.07 10.52
CA ASP A 465 -21.71 2.52 10.36
C ASP A 465 -20.58 3.29 11.07
N ILE A 466 -19.69 2.58 11.78
CA ILE A 466 -18.53 3.16 12.49
C ILE A 466 -17.53 3.75 11.51
N ASP A 467 -17.21 5.01 11.70
CA ASP A 467 -16.21 5.76 10.93
C ASP A 467 -14.92 6.01 11.74
N ILE A 468 -14.00 6.77 11.15
CA ILE A 468 -12.71 7.10 11.77
C ILE A 468 -12.86 7.92 13.07
N TYR A 469 -13.89 8.75 13.20
CA TYR A 469 -14.13 9.59 14.39
C TYR A 469 -14.63 8.73 15.55
N ASP A 470 -15.56 7.82 15.28
CA ASP A 470 -16.01 6.84 16.27
C ASP A 470 -14.85 5.95 16.74
N PHE A 471 -13.97 5.55 15.81
CA PHE A 471 -12.76 4.80 16.13
C PHE A 471 -11.77 5.62 16.97
N ALA A 472 -11.60 6.92 16.70
CA ALA A 472 -10.80 7.82 17.52
C ALA A 472 -11.35 7.95 18.94
N HIS A 473 -12.68 8.05 19.09
CA HIS A 473 -13.33 8.04 20.41
C HIS A 473 -13.04 6.73 21.15
N TYR A 474 -13.18 5.58 20.49
CA TYR A 474 -12.80 4.28 21.07
C TYR A 474 -11.33 4.27 21.51
N LEU A 475 -10.40 4.72 20.66
CA LEU A 475 -8.97 4.72 20.99
C LEU A 475 -8.61 5.68 22.12
N LEU A 476 -9.35 6.77 22.30
CA LEU A 476 -9.22 7.63 23.47
C LEU A 476 -9.70 6.94 24.75
N MET A 477 -10.63 5.99 24.68
CA MET A 477 -11.26 5.37 25.85
C MET A 477 -10.74 3.97 26.19
N VAL A 478 -10.18 3.22 25.23
CA VAL A 478 -9.73 1.83 25.48
C VAL A 478 -8.73 1.75 26.66
N ASN A 479 -8.84 0.73 27.50
CA ASN A 479 -8.11 0.58 28.76
C ASN A 479 -8.34 1.71 29.79
N ARG A 480 -9.45 2.43 29.72
CA ARG A 480 -9.91 3.41 30.73
C ARG A 480 -11.32 3.05 31.22
N GLU A 481 -11.68 3.59 32.38
CA GLU A 481 -13.02 3.40 32.92
C GLU A 481 -14.04 4.24 32.12
N PRO A 482 -15.20 3.68 31.74
CA PRO A 482 -16.24 4.40 30.99
C PRO A 482 -16.72 5.70 31.67
N ASN A 483 -16.64 5.76 33.01
CA ASN A 483 -17.09 6.88 33.83
C ASN A 483 -15.93 7.73 34.38
N GLU A 484 -14.72 7.62 33.83
CA GLU A 484 -13.55 8.40 34.28
C GLU A 484 -13.87 9.91 34.20
N ASN A 485 -13.78 10.61 35.33
CA ASN A 485 -14.01 12.05 35.37
C ASN A 485 -12.75 12.81 34.94
N ASN A 486 -12.46 12.78 33.64
CA ASN A 486 -11.29 13.43 33.06
C ASN A 486 -11.71 14.55 32.10
N PRO A 487 -11.60 15.84 32.50
CA PRO A 487 -12.07 16.96 31.69
C PRO A 487 -11.31 17.10 30.36
N THR A 488 -10.02 16.75 30.34
CA THR A 488 -9.21 16.72 29.11
C THR A 488 -9.78 15.73 28.09
N LEU A 489 -10.09 14.51 28.53
CA LEU A 489 -10.67 13.49 27.64
C LEU A 489 -12.06 13.86 27.17
N LYS A 490 -12.90 14.37 28.07
CA LYS A 490 -14.25 14.84 27.72
C LYS A 490 -14.20 15.89 26.59
N ARG A 491 -13.28 16.86 26.68
CA ARG A 491 -13.06 17.87 25.64
C ARG A 491 -12.59 17.27 24.32
N LEU A 492 -11.65 16.32 24.35
CA LEU A 492 -11.18 15.66 23.12
C LEU A 492 -12.29 14.84 22.46
N ILE A 493 -13.10 14.12 23.25
CA ILE A 493 -14.24 13.35 22.73
C ILE A 493 -15.29 14.28 22.12
N GLU A 494 -15.53 15.44 22.73
CA GLU A 494 -16.42 16.46 22.17
C GLU A 494 -15.88 17.02 20.86
N ALA A 495 -14.59 17.34 20.80
CA ALA A 495 -13.94 17.78 19.56
C ALA A 495 -14.08 16.73 18.44
N VAL A 496 -13.83 15.46 18.71
CA VAL A 496 -14.02 14.36 17.74
C VAL A 496 -15.46 14.31 17.23
N LYS A 497 -16.46 14.47 18.11
CA LYS A 497 -17.87 14.47 17.73
C LYS A 497 -18.24 15.68 16.87
N ASP A 498 -17.65 16.83 17.12
CA ASP A 498 -17.92 18.03 16.32
C ASP A 498 -17.29 17.93 14.92
N MET A 499 -16.06 17.42 14.84
CA MET A 499 -15.40 17.08 13.56
C MET A 499 -16.26 16.11 12.73
N GLN A 500 -16.81 15.09 13.38
CA GLN A 500 -17.69 14.11 12.74
C GLN A 500 -18.94 14.79 12.14
N LYS A 501 -19.63 15.63 12.92
CA LYS A 501 -20.81 16.38 12.44
C LYS A 501 -20.48 17.30 11.25
N GLU A 502 -19.32 17.93 11.25
CA GLU A 502 -18.90 18.81 10.15
C GLU A 502 -18.55 18.04 8.88
N SER A 503 -17.89 16.88 9.03
CA SER A 503 -17.64 15.98 7.90
C SER A 503 -18.96 15.54 7.24
N GLU A 504 -20.00 15.23 8.03
CA GLU A 504 -21.34 14.88 7.52
C GLU A 504 -22.03 16.07 6.82
N LYS A 505 -21.80 17.31 7.29
CA LYS A 505 -22.32 18.53 6.64
C LYS A 505 -21.63 18.80 5.30
N GLY A 506 -20.32 18.55 5.21
CA GLY A 506 -19.55 18.69 3.96
C GLY A 506 -20.01 17.75 2.85
N ILE A 507 -20.41 16.52 3.21
CA ILE A 507 -21.04 15.54 2.31
C ILE A 507 -22.45 16.01 1.86
N LYS A 508 -23.12 16.81 2.69
CA LYS A 508 -24.47 17.37 2.46
C LYS A 508 -24.47 18.80 1.86
N LYS A 509 -23.47 19.22 1.09
CA LYS A 509 -23.65 20.43 0.24
C LYS A 509 -24.86 20.23 -0.68
N PRO A 510 -25.70 21.26 -0.87
CA PRO A 510 -27.07 21.07 -1.31
C PRO A 510 -27.09 20.47 -2.70
N LYS A 511 -27.95 19.46 -2.92
CA LYS A 511 -28.55 19.28 -4.25
C LYS A 511 -28.95 20.69 -4.68
N LEU A 512 -28.44 21.19 -5.80
CA LEU A 512 -29.10 22.31 -6.44
C LEU A 512 -30.54 21.84 -6.68
N GLU A 513 -31.44 22.21 -5.78
CA GLU A 513 -32.83 22.43 -6.15
C GLU A 513 -32.74 23.58 -7.14
N THR A 514 -32.62 23.21 -8.42
CA THR A 514 -32.93 24.12 -9.50
C THR A 514 -34.37 24.56 -9.22
N PRO A 515 -34.63 25.85 -8.94
CA PRO A 515 -36.00 26.32 -8.89
C PRO A 515 -36.64 25.92 -10.22
N SER A 516 -37.80 25.29 -10.20
CA SER A 516 -38.44 24.68 -11.38
C SER A 516 -38.78 25.68 -12.50
N GLU A 517 -38.39 26.94 -12.35
CA GLU A 517 -38.58 28.04 -13.29
C GLU A 517 -37.38 28.29 -14.23
N TRP A 518 -36.25 27.58 -14.07
CA TRP A 518 -35.05 27.77 -14.92
C TRP A 518 -34.64 26.55 -15.77
N GLY A 519 -35.48 25.52 -15.85
CA GLY A 519 -35.16 24.23 -16.49
C GLY A 519 -34.75 24.28 -17.96
N GLU A 520 -35.13 25.31 -18.73
CA GLU A 520 -34.79 25.40 -20.16
C GLU A 520 -33.66 26.38 -20.49
N ASN A 521 -33.43 27.42 -19.68
CA ASN A 521 -32.42 28.45 -19.97
C ASN A 521 -30.99 28.05 -19.55
N TYR A 522 -30.84 27.10 -18.63
CA TYR A 522 -29.51 26.66 -18.18
C TYR A 522 -28.76 25.84 -19.27
N SER A 523 -29.49 25.03 -20.05
CA SER A 523 -28.95 24.25 -21.16
C SER A 523 -28.43 25.14 -22.30
N LYS A 524 -29.15 26.23 -22.62
CA LYS A 524 -28.74 27.22 -23.63
C LYS A 524 -27.47 28.00 -23.23
N LEU A 525 -27.28 28.27 -21.94
CA LEU A 525 -26.08 28.95 -21.43
C LEU A 525 -24.82 28.06 -21.49
N LEU A 526 -24.99 26.74 -21.31
CA LEU A 526 -23.92 25.75 -21.43
C LEU A 526 -23.52 25.50 -22.88
N GLU A 527 -24.46 25.49 -23.82
CA GLU A 527 -24.17 25.41 -25.26
C GLU A 527 -23.42 26.65 -25.78
N THR A 528 -23.80 27.85 -25.33
CA THR A 528 -23.09 29.09 -25.71
C THR A 528 -21.68 29.16 -25.12
N LYS A 529 -21.44 28.64 -23.90
CA LYS A 529 -20.09 28.54 -23.34
C LYS A 529 -19.22 27.46 -24.01
N LYS A 530 -19.79 26.32 -24.43
CA LYS A 530 -19.07 25.32 -25.24
C LYS A 530 -18.64 25.88 -26.60
N GLY A 531 -19.52 26.64 -27.27
CA GLY A 531 -19.18 27.30 -28.54
C GLY A 531 -18.09 28.37 -28.41
N PHE A 532 -17.97 29.03 -27.26
CA PHE A 532 -16.92 30.02 -27.00
C PHE A 532 -15.54 29.39 -26.76
N VAL A 533 -15.50 28.24 -26.06
CA VAL A 533 -14.26 27.51 -25.78
C VAL A 533 -13.74 26.76 -27.02
N GLU A 534 -14.62 26.26 -27.88
CA GLU A 534 -14.21 25.61 -29.14
C GLU A 534 -13.65 26.59 -30.18
N ASN A 535 -14.03 27.87 -30.15
CA ASN A 535 -13.45 28.88 -31.05
C ASN A 535 -12.10 29.44 -30.56
N LEU A 536 -11.72 29.23 -29.30
CA LEU A 536 -10.40 29.62 -28.77
C LEU A 536 -9.29 28.61 -29.09
N ASN A 537 -9.65 27.37 -29.45
CA ASN A 537 -8.70 26.28 -29.75
C ASN A 537 -8.46 26.02 -31.25
N LYS A 538 -8.87 26.94 -32.14
CA LYS A 538 -8.50 26.87 -33.56
C LYS A 538 -7.17 27.59 -33.80
N PRO A 539 -6.19 26.98 -34.48
CA PRO A 539 -4.94 27.66 -34.83
C PRO A 539 -5.21 28.82 -35.80
N ASN A 540 -4.70 29.99 -35.44
CA ASN A 540 -4.87 31.24 -36.18
C ASN A 540 -4.03 31.21 -37.49
N PRO A 541 -4.62 31.33 -38.69
CA PRO A 541 -3.88 31.26 -39.95
C PRO A 541 -3.34 32.65 -40.35
N THR A 542 -2.43 33.23 -39.55
CA THR A 542 -1.75 34.48 -39.96
C THR A 542 -0.40 34.68 -39.28
N THR A 543 0.58 33.85 -39.63
CA THR A 543 2.01 34.19 -39.49
C THR A 543 2.78 33.64 -40.69
N LYS A 544 2.53 34.23 -41.87
CA LYS A 544 3.47 34.23 -42.98
C LYS A 544 3.65 35.67 -43.45
N LYS A 545 4.92 36.07 -43.53
CA LYS A 545 5.48 37.38 -43.93
C LYS A 545 5.74 38.36 -42.78
N LEU A 546 7.00 38.41 -42.36
CA LEU A 546 7.82 39.64 -42.41
C LEU A 546 9.29 39.24 -42.19
N ASN A 547 9.96 38.98 -43.30
CA ASN A 547 11.40 39.17 -43.50
C ASN A 547 11.52 39.85 -44.87
N LYS A 548 12.42 40.85 -44.96
CA LYS A 548 12.52 41.98 -45.92
C LYS A 548 11.93 43.25 -45.29
N ASP A 549 12.69 44.28 -44.95
CA ASP A 549 14.03 44.73 -45.39
C ASP A 549 14.93 45.17 -44.23
#